data_AF-A0ABD1PV01-F1
#
_entry.id   AF-A0ABD1PV01-F1
#
_cell.length_a   1.000
_cell.length_b   1.000
_cell.length_c   1.000
_cell.angle_alpha   90.00
_cell.angle_beta   90.00
_cell.angle_gamma   90.00
#
_symmetry.space_group_name_H-M   'P 1'
#
loop_
_entity.id
_entity.type
_entity.pdbx_description
1 polymer ?
#
loop_
_entity_poly.entity_id
_entity_poly.type
_entity_poly.pdbx_seq_one_letter_code
_entity_poly.pdbx_strand_id
1 'polypeptide(L)'
;MEHNNLRAKIRLRKVQELLTSMCFKLYKKKEDIAVWQKLSDNSYYKELDTPDIYPAKCDDGTEPDSAWYIPLRPCVVVPNPKYKKVALKSILKWPQRLLSASERVSDVRGGSDGAFKHDNSKWKTRVKHYKKLVPAIGTDNMRNVMDMNTIYGGFAVALIDYPL
;
A
#
# COMPACT_ATOMS: atom_id res chain seq x y z
N MET A 1 42.11 -3.48 -6.92
CA MET A 1 40.74 -3.93 -7.25
C MET A 1 40.12 -4.83 -6.18
N GLU A 2 40.87 -5.76 -5.57
CA GLU A 2 40.35 -6.68 -4.53
C GLU A 2 39.81 -5.99 -3.26
N HIS A 3 40.44 -4.90 -2.82
CA HIS A 3 40.04 -4.17 -1.61
C HIS A 3 38.63 -3.54 -1.72
N ASN A 4 38.19 -3.18 -2.94
CA ASN A 4 36.84 -2.67 -3.19
C ASN A 4 35.79 -3.81 -3.17
N ASN A 5 36.18 -5.00 -3.64
CA ASN A 5 35.34 -6.21 -3.63
C ASN A 5 35.09 -6.70 -2.19
N LEU A 6 36.12 -6.65 -1.33
CA LEU A 6 35.98 -7.01 0.09
C LEU A 6 35.04 -6.06 0.84
N ARG A 7 35.18 -4.74 0.65
CA ARG A 7 34.28 -3.74 1.25
C ARG A 7 32.82 -3.88 0.78
N ALA A 8 32.61 -4.23 -0.48
CA ALA A 8 31.27 -4.48 -1.02
C ALA A 8 30.64 -5.73 -0.39
N LYS A 9 31.41 -6.82 -0.25
CA LYS A 9 30.97 -8.05 0.44
C LYS A 9 30.58 -7.80 1.91
N ILE A 10 31.39 -7.03 2.65
CA ILE A 10 31.10 -6.68 4.04
C ILE A 10 29.80 -5.87 4.15
N ARG A 11 29.60 -4.89 3.27
CA ARG A 11 28.37 -4.08 3.26
C ARG A 11 27.14 -4.93 2.96
N LEU A 12 27.22 -5.83 1.98
CA LEU A 12 26.12 -6.74 1.67
C LEU A 12 25.77 -7.64 2.85
N ARG A 13 26.77 -8.14 3.59
CA ARG A 13 26.55 -8.96 4.78
C ARG A 13 25.77 -8.20 5.87
N LYS A 14 26.16 -6.95 6.14
CA LYS A 14 25.45 -6.09 7.11
C LYS A 14 23.99 -5.81 6.70
N VAL A 15 23.76 -5.55 5.40
CA VAL A 15 22.40 -5.37 4.87
C VAL A 15 21.59 -6.65 5.00
N GLN A 16 22.19 -7.81 4.71
CA GLN A 16 21.54 -9.11 4.87
C GLN A 16 21.20 -9.41 6.33
N GLU A 17 22.11 -9.14 7.27
CA GLU A 17 21.87 -9.30 8.71
C GLU A 17 20.67 -8.44 9.16
N LEU A 18 20.65 -7.16 8.79
CA LEU A 18 19.55 -6.24 9.10
C LEU A 18 18.22 -6.66 8.48
N LEU A 19 18.22 -7.05 7.20
CA LEU A 19 17.00 -7.47 6.52
C LEU A 19 16.47 -8.79 7.09
N THR A 20 17.36 -9.69 7.51
CA THR A 20 16.98 -10.94 8.17
C THR A 20 16.32 -10.65 9.52
N SER A 21 16.85 -9.72 10.32
CA SER A 21 16.21 -9.31 11.58
C SER A 21 14.84 -8.66 11.36
N MET A 22 14.60 -8.06 10.20
CA MET A 22 13.29 -7.51 9.77
C MET A 22 12.34 -8.56 9.15
N CYS A 23 12.67 -9.85 9.22
CA CYS A 23 11.93 -10.95 8.60
C CYS A 23 11.87 -10.86 7.06
N PHE A 24 12.99 -10.52 6.41
CA PHE A 24 13.16 -10.63 4.96
C PHE A 24 14.13 -11.75 4.59
N LYS A 25 13.88 -12.41 3.47
CA LYS A 25 14.81 -13.35 2.84
C LYS A 25 15.29 -12.83 1.50
N LEU A 26 16.52 -13.16 1.12
CA LEU A 26 17.02 -12.89 -0.22
C LEU A 26 16.20 -13.70 -1.22
N TYR A 27 15.50 -13.02 -2.13
CA TYR A 27 14.68 -13.66 -3.14
C TYR A 27 15.51 -13.99 -4.39
N LYS A 28 16.25 -13.00 -4.88
CA LYS A 28 17.12 -13.16 -6.05
C LYS A 28 18.19 -12.09 -6.04
N LYS A 29 19.41 -12.44 -6.47
CA LYS A 29 20.49 -11.49 -6.74
C LYS A 29 20.94 -11.66 -8.18
N LYS A 30 21.12 -10.54 -8.89
CA LYS A 30 21.73 -10.50 -10.21
C LYS A 30 22.68 -9.31 -10.24
N GLU A 31 23.97 -9.57 -10.50
CA GLU A 31 25.02 -8.54 -10.51
C GLU A 31 24.97 -7.72 -9.20
N ASP A 32 24.75 -6.41 -9.31
CA ASP A 32 24.72 -5.47 -8.20
C ASP A 32 23.32 -5.25 -7.62
N ILE A 33 22.30 -5.95 -8.13
CA ILE A 33 20.91 -5.82 -7.69
C ILE A 33 20.49 -7.05 -6.88
N ALA A 34 19.99 -6.80 -5.67
CA ALA A 34 19.40 -7.82 -4.79
C ALA A 34 17.93 -7.50 -4.50
N VAL A 35 17.07 -8.48 -4.72
CA VAL A 35 15.64 -8.42 -4.40
C VAL A 35 15.41 -9.21 -3.12
N TRP A 36 14.75 -8.59 -2.15
CA TRP A 36 14.42 -9.18 -0.86
C TRP A 36 12.91 -9.35 -0.75
N GLN A 37 12.49 -10.48 -0.20
CA GLN A 37 11.09 -10.80 -0.01
C GLN A 37 10.78 -10.83 1.48
N LYS A 38 9.79 -10.03 1.87
CA LYS A 38 9.18 -10.08 3.20
C LYS A 38 8.56 -11.47 3.44
N LEU A 39 8.84 -12.07 4.60
CA LEU A 39 8.31 -13.39 4.93
C LEU A 39 6.79 -13.34 5.10
N SER A 40 6.10 -14.32 4.53
CA SER A 40 4.64 -14.44 4.62
C SER A 40 4.16 -15.18 5.87
N ASP A 41 5.05 -15.93 6.52
CA ASP A 41 4.74 -16.63 7.75
C ASP A 41 4.80 -15.65 8.92
N ASN A 42 3.67 -15.49 9.62
CA ASN A 42 3.54 -14.59 10.75
C ASN A 42 4.34 -15.05 11.98
N SER A 43 4.77 -16.32 12.03
CA SER A 43 5.58 -16.86 13.14
C SER A 43 6.91 -16.12 13.31
N TYR A 44 7.57 -15.76 12.21
CA TYR A 44 8.86 -15.04 12.21
C TYR A 44 8.79 -13.66 12.85
N TYR A 45 7.64 -12.99 12.76
CA TYR A 45 7.49 -11.67 13.36
C TYR A 45 7.29 -11.71 14.87
N LYS A 46 7.10 -12.89 15.48
CA LYS A 46 7.08 -13.03 16.95
C LYS A 46 8.45 -12.73 17.55
N GLU A 47 9.53 -12.95 16.80
CA GLU A 47 10.88 -12.61 17.25
C GLU A 47 11.02 -11.09 17.48
N LEU A 48 10.26 -10.28 16.75
CA LEU A 48 10.21 -8.82 16.90
C LEU A 48 9.50 -8.35 18.18
N ASP A 49 8.83 -9.25 18.89
CA ASP A 49 8.22 -8.95 20.20
C ASP A 49 9.26 -9.10 21.35
N THR A 50 10.50 -9.52 21.04
CA THR A 50 11.59 -9.67 22.01
C THR A 50 12.10 -8.29 22.47
N PRO A 51 12.37 -8.08 23.77
CA PRO A 51 13.03 -6.87 24.25
C PRO A 51 14.34 -6.60 23.51
N ASP A 52 14.68 -5.32 23.32
CA ASP A 52 15.95 -4.86 22.74
C ASP A 52 16.22 -5.25 21.28
N ILE A 53 15.21 -5.74 20.54
CA ILE A 53 15.36 -6.03 19.11
C ILE A 53 15.31 -4.76 18.25
N TYR A 54 16.16 -4.70 17.23
CA TYR A 54 16.22 -3.59 16.29
C TYR A 54 16.20 -4.04 14.83
N PRO A 55 15.34 -3.44 13.98
CA PRO A 55 14.25 -2.53 14.35
C PRO A 55 13.08 -3.28 15.00
N ALA A 56 12.46 -2.66 16.01
CA ALA A 56 11.32 -3.22 16.73
C ALA A 56 10.04 -3.24 15.87
N LYS A 57 9.01 -3.93 16.33
CA LYS A 57 7.68 -3.85 15.74
C LYS A 57 7.09 -2.43 15.93
N CYS A 58 6.42 -1.91 14.91
CA CYS A 58 5.77 -0.60 15.04
C CYS A 58 4.62 -0.66 16.06
N ASP A 59 4.56 0.34 16.94
CA ASP A 59 3.41 0.61 17.79
C ASP A 59 2.28 1.34 17.02
N ASP A 60 1.18 1.59 17.72
CA ASP A 60 0.03 2.38 17.27
C ASP A 60 0.17 3.88 17.54
N GLY A 61 1.37 4.36 17.90
CA GLY A 61 1.64 5.75 18.25
C GLY A 61 1.65 6.74 17.07
N THR A 62 1.41 6.27 15.85
CA THR A 62 1.24 7.13 14.66
C THR A 62 -0.10 6.86 13.99
N GLU A 63 -0.86 7.93 13.75
CA GLU A 63 -2.09 7.90 12.98
C GLU A 63 -1.83 7.36 11.55
N PRO A 64 -2.40 6.21 11.17
CA PRO A 64 -2.18 5.58 9.85
C PRO A 64 -2.51 6.48 8.66
N ASP A 65 -3.44 7.43 8.82
CA ASP A 65 -3.85 8.36 7.75
C ASP A 65 -2.98 9.63 7.69
N SER A 66 -1.96 9.75 8.54
CA SER A 66 -1.04 10.90 8.50
C SER A 66 -0.11 10.82 7.29
N ALA A 67 -0.37 11.65 6.29
CA ALA A 67 0.37 11.63 5.02
C ALA A 67 1.60 12.56 4.98
N TRP A 68 1.65 13.61 5.79
CA TRP A 68 2.67 14.67 5.70
C TRP A 68 3.36 14.92 7.03
N TYR A 69 4.64 15.31 6.97
CA TYR A 69 5.47 15.69 8.12
C TYR A 69 5.60 14.60 9.20
N ILE A 70 5.41 13.33 8.83
CA ILE A 70 5.63 12.20 9.74
C ILE A 70 7.07 11.72 9.63
N PRO A 71 7.87 11.78 10.72
CA PRO A 71 9.24 11.29 10.69
C PRO A 71 9.28 9.77 10.48
N LEU A 72 10.25 9.30 9.70
CA LEU A 72 10.49 7.87 9.54
C LEU A 72 10.89 7.26 10.89
N ARG A 73 10.16 6.22 11.30
CA ARG A 73 10.45 5.46 12.52
C ARG A 73 11.19 4.17 12.18
N PRO A 74 12.26 3.81 12.91
CA PRO A 74 13.00 2.57 12.66
C PRO A 74 12.23 1.37 13.24
N CYS A 75 11.09 1.03 12.64
CA CYS A 75 10.23 -0.07 13.07
C CYS A 75 9.69 -0.89 11.89
N VAL A 76 9.23 -2.11 12.16
CA VAL A 76 8.67 -3.04 11.16
C VAL A 76 7.15 -3.16 11.32
N VAL A 77 6.41 -2.82 10.26
CA VAL A 77 4.96 -3.10 10.19
C VAL A 77 4.75 -4.57 9.84
N VAL A 78 4.00 -5.30 10.67
CA VAL A 78 3.77 -6.75 10.51
C VAL A 78 2.47 -7.00 9.72
N PRO A 79 2.40 -8.05 8.86
CA PRO A 79 1.15 -8.41 8.18
C PRO A 79 0.05 -8.77 9.19
N ASN A 80 -1.10 -8.09 9.10
CA ASN A 80 -2.25 -8.40 9.96
C ASN A 80 -2.90 -9.74 9.54
N PRO A 81 -2.94 -10.77 10.40
CA PRO A 81 -3.50 -12.08 10.07
C PRO A 81 -5.00 -12.07 9.75
N LYS A 82 -5.73 -11.00 10.11
CA LYS A 82 -7.14 -10.80 9.77
C LYS A 82 -7.36 -10.81 8.26
N TYR A 83 -6.42 -10.26 7.48
CA TYR A 83 -6.57 -10.12 6.04
C TYR A 83 -5.87 -11.27 5.30
N LYS A 84 -6.65 -12.11 4.64
CA LYS A 84 -6.18 -13.31 3.92
C LYS A 84 -6.01 -13.06 2.42
N LYS A 85 -6.70 -12.04 1.87
CA LYS A 85 -6.69 -11.71 0.43
C LYS A 85 -5.89 -10.45 0.10
N VAL A 86 -4.78 -10.22 0.80
CA VAL A 86 -3.85 -9.10 0.51
C VAL A 86 -2.69 -9.52 -0.39
N ALA A 87 -2.56 -10.82 -0.68
CA ALA A 87 -1.53 -11.31 -1.59
C ALA A 87 -1.83 -10.89 -3.04
N LEU A 88 -0.80 -10.59 -3.83
CA LEU A 88 -0.96 -10.18 -5.23
C LEU A 88 -1.78 -11.16 -6.09
N LYS A 89 -1.77 -12.45 -5.75
CA LYS A 89 -2.54 -13.49 -6.47
C LYS A 89 -4.03 -13.50 -6.09
N SER A 90 -4.39 -13.02 -4.90
CA SER A 90 -5.78 -13.04 -4.40
C SER A 90 -6.53 -11.74 -4.67
N ILE A 91 -5.83 -10.67 -5.04
CA ILE A 91 -6.43 -9.39 -5.41
C ILE A 91 -6.79 -9.41 -6.91
N LEU A 92 -7.97 -8.88 -7.26
CA LEU A 92 -8.37 -8.70 -8.65
C LEU A 92 -7.34 -7.85 -9.42
N LYS A 93 -7.14 -8.20 -10.69
CA LYS A 93 -6.29 -7.41 -11.59
C LYS A 93 -6.94 -6.04 -11.87
N TRP A 94 -6.10 -5.12 -12.31
CA TRP A 94 -6.59 -3.88 -12.90
C TRP A 94 -7.23 -4.19 -14.27
N PRO A 95 -8.36 -3.54 -14.64
CA PRO A 95 -9.10 -2.51 -13.91
C PRO A 95 -10.17 -3.03 -12.94
N GLN A 96 -10.45 -4.35 -12.90
CA GLN A 96 -11.54 -4.93 -12.09
C GLN A 96 -11.44 -4.58 -10.60
N ARG A 97 -10.21 -4.40 -10.08
CA ARG A 97 -9.95 -3.95 -8.71
C ARG A 97 -10.63 -2.63 -8.33
N LEU A 98 -10.87 -1.73 -9.28
CA LEU A 98 -11.54 -0.43 -9.04
C LEU A 98 -12.96 -0.60 -8.50
N LEU A 99 -13.63 -1.70 -8.84
CA LEU A 99 -15.03 -1.94 -8.54
C LEU A 99 -15.23 -2.98 -7.43
N SER A 100 -14.15 -3.41 -6.77
CA SER A 100 -14.20 -4.43 -5.71
C SER A 100 -13.62 -3.88 -4.42
N ALA A 101 -14.36 -4.04 -3.32
CA ALA A 101 -13.88 -3.65 -2.01
C ALA A 101 -12.67 -4.52 -1.59
N SER A 102 -11.65 -3.86 -1.02
CA SER A 102 -10.54 -4.54 -0.34
C SER A 102 -11.01 -5.13 0.99
N GLU A 103 -10.34 -6.16 1.51
CA GLU A 103 -10.62 -6.67 2.87
C GLU A 103 -10.42 -5.60 3.96
N ARG A 104 -9.55 -4.61 3.69
CA ARG A 104 -9.32 -3.45 4.55
C ARG A 104 -10.48 -2.45 4.57
N VAL A 105 -11.51 -2.62 3.73
CA VAL A 105 -12.69 -1.75 3.78
C VAL A 105 -13.34 -1.75 5.17
N SER A 106 -13.22 -2.85 5.91
CA SER A 106 -13.76 -2.98 7.27
C SER A 106 -13.03 -2.13 8.31
N ASP A 107 -11.87 -1.58 7.99
CA ASP A 107 -11.09 -0.73 8.89
C ASP A 107 -11.59 0.73 8.85
N VAL A 108 -12.26 1.11 7.75
CA VAL A 108 -12.97 2.38 7.65
C VAL A 108 -14.22 2.30 8.53
N ARG A 109 -14.48 3.34 9.33
CA ARG A 109 -15.67 3.39 10.18
C ARG A 109 -16.95 3.27 9.33
N GLY A 110 -17.76 2.25 9.59
CA GLY A 110 -18.97 1.94 8.82
C GLY A 110 -18.68 1.30 7.45
N GLY A 111 -17.43 0.91 7.21
CA GLY A 111 -16.97 0.31 5.97
C GLY A 111 -17.41 -1.14 5.81
N SER A 112 -17.89 -1.44 4.61
CA SER A 112 -18.31 -2.77 4.18
C SER A 112 -18.28 -2.84 2.66
N ASP A 113 -18.31 -4.04 2.10
CA ASP A 113 -18.46 -4.23 0.64
C ASP A 113 -19.73 -3.54 0.11
N GLY A 114 -20.82 -3.56 0.89
CA GLY A 114 -22.06 -2.86 0.57
C GLY A 114 -21.90 -1.33 0.57
N ALA A 115 -21.24 -0.77 1.58
CA ALA A 115 -20.97 0.66 1.66
C ALA A 115 -20.09 1.15 0.49
N PHE A 116 -19.06 0.38 0.15
CA PHE A 116 -18.18 0.65 -0.98
C PHE A 116 -18.95 0.64 -2.32
N LYS A 117 -19.76 -0.40 -2.57
CA LYS A 117 -20.59 -0.50 -3.78
C LYS A 117 -21.61 0.63 -3.89
N HIS A 118 -22.21 1.01 -2.76
CA HIS A 118 -23.15 2.13 -2.68
C HIS A 118 -22.48 3.45 -3.02
N ASP A 119 -21.28 3.70 -2.50
CA ASP A 119 -20.49 4.91 -2.81
C ASP A 119 -20.15 4.99 -4.31
N ASN A 120 -19.66 3.90 -4.90
CA ASN A 120 -19.40 3.82 -6.35
C ASN A 120 -20.66 4.11 -7.17
N SER A 121 -21.81 3.54 -6.81
CA SER A 121 -23.09 3.76 -7.50
C SER A 121 -23.56 5.22 -7.41
N LYS A 122 -23.45 5.82 -6.22
CA LYS A 122 -23.75 7.23 -5.99
C LYS A 122 -22.88 8.13 -6.85
N TRP A 123 -21.57 7.93 -6.84
CA TRP A 123 -20.64 8.77 -7.60
C TRP A 123 -20.80 8.62 -9.10
N LYS A 124 -21.07 7.40 -9.61
CA LYS A 124 -21.43 7.19 -11.02
C LYS A 124 -22.62 8.05 -11.44
N THR A 125 -23.65 8.10 -10.60
CA THR A 125 -24.85 8.93 -10.86
C THR A 125 -24.54 10.42 -10.78
N ARG A 126 -23.76 10.84 -9.77
CA ARG A 126 -23.37 12.25 -9.57
C ARG A 126 -22.50 12.77 -10.70
N VAL A 127 -21.47 12.04 -11.10
CA VAL A 127 -20.60 12.43 -12.22
C VAL A 127 -21.41 12.57 -13.51
N LYS A 128 -22.35 11.65 -13.79
CA LYS A 128 -23.27 11.77 -14.93
C LYS A 128 -24.12 13.05 -14.88
N HIS A 129 -24.54 13.48 -13.69
CA HIS A 129 -25.26 14.73 -13.50
C HIS A 129 -24.34 15.95 -13.68
N TYR A 130 -23.20 15.99 -13.00
CA TYR A 130 -22.24 17.10 -13.08
C TYR A 130 -21.69 17.32 -14.49
N LYS A 131 -21.52 16.25 -15.27
CA LYS A 131 -21.13 16.37 -16.69
C LYS A 131 -22.10 17.23 -17.50
N LYS A 132 -23.39 17.29 -17.13
CA LYS A 132 -24.37 18.16 -17.78
C LYS A 132 -24.23 19.63 -17.37
N LEU A 133 -23.71 19.88 -16.17
CA LEU A 133 -23.58 21.21 -15.58
C LEU A 133 -22.20 21.84 -15.82
N VAL A 134 -21.18 20.99 -15.98
CA VAL A 134 -19.79 21.37 -16.18
C VAL A 134 -19.36 20.83 -17.53
N PRO A 135 -19.54 21.60 -18.63
CA PRO A 135 -19.24 21.15 -19.99
C PRO A 135 -17.79 20.72 -20.21
N ALA A 136 -16.90 21.17 -19.32
CA ALA A 136 -15.49 20.83 -19.27
C ALA A 136 -15.20 19.37 -18.90
N ILE A 137 -16.13 18.65 -18.26
CA ILE A 137 -15.95 17.23 -17.88
C ILE A 137 -16.20 16.34 -19.10
N GLY A 138 -15.18 15.56 -19.49
CA GLY A 138 -15.25 14.65 -20.64
C GLY A 138 -14.94 15.32 -21.98
N THR A 139 -14.37 16.52 -21.97
CA THR A 139 -13.61 17.07 -23.12
C THR A 139 -12.20 16.48 -23.14
N ASP A 140 -11.48 16.53 -24.25
CA ASP A 140 -10.10 16.00 -24.36
C ASP A 140 -9.03 16.82 -23.61
N ASN A 141 -9.42 17.88 -22.89
CA ASN A 141 -8.50 18.72 -22.12
C ASN A 141 -8.18 18.10 -20.76
N MET A 142 -6.89 18.02 -20.42
CA MET A 142 -6.40 17.64 -19.09
C MET A 142 -6.70 18.73 -18.04
N ARG A 143 -7.09 18.31 -16.85
CA ARG A 143 -7.50 19.15 -15.71
C ARG A 143 -7.13 18.52 -14.37
N ASN A 144 -6.49 19.33 -13.52
CA ASN A 144 -6.28 18.96 -12.13
C ASN A 144 -7.61 18.83 -11.37
N VAL A 145 -7.87 17.66 -10.78
CA VAL A 145 -9.03 17.40 -9.92
C VAL A 145 -8.54 16.95 -8.55
N MET A 146 -9.07 17.58 -7.51
CA MET A 146 -8.80 17.22 -6.12
C MET A 146 -10.09 16.70 -5.48
N ASP A 147 -10.08 15.43 -5.07
CA ASP A 147 -11.13 14.86 -4.22
C ASP A 147 -10.79 15.13 -2.76
N MET A 148 -11.52 16.06 -2.12
CA MET A 148 -11.32 16.40 -0.71
C MET A 148 -12.07 15.48 0.25
N ASN A 149 -12.87 14.52 -0.26
CA ASN A 149 -13.63 13.59 0.58
C ASN A 149 -13.76 12.21 -0.09
N THR A 150 -12.61 11.58 -0.27
CA THR A 150 -12.50 10.34 -1.05
C THR A 150 -13.24 9.17 -0.41
N ILE A 151 -13.23 9.04 0.92
CA ILE A 151 -13.74 7.88 1.71
C ILE A 151 -13.33 6.52 1.10
N TYR A 152 -14.03 6.05 0.07
CA TYR A 152 -13.78 4.79 -0.66
C TYR A 152 -13.18 4.96 -2.06
N GLY A 153 -13.08 6.19 -2.57
CA GLY A 153 -12.56 6.51 -3.91
C GLY A 153 -13.59 6.45 -5.03
N GLY A 154 -14.90 6.40 -4.73
CA GLY A 154 -15.93 6.25 -5.74
C GLY A 154 -15.99 7.39 -6.77
N PHE A 155 -15.60 8.61 -6.39
CA PHE A 155 -15.48 9.73 -7.32
C PHE A 155 -14.37 9.51 -8.35
N ALA A 156 -13.18 9.13 -7.90
CA ALA A 156 -12.05 8.80 -8.78
C ALA A 156 -12.40 7.62 -9.72
N VAL A 157 -13.05 6.58 -9.19
CA VAL A 157 -13.54 5.45 -10.00
C VAL A 157 -14.54 5.91 -11.06
N ALA A 158 -15.48 6.78 -10.71
CA ALA A 158 -16.49 7.28 -11.64
C ALA A 158 -15.91 8.19 -12.73
N LEU A 159 -14.68 8.68 -12.55
CA LEU A 159 -13.98 9.56 -13.48
C LEU A 159 -12.89 8.87 -14.30
N ILE A 160 -12.63 7.58 -14.10
CA ILE A 160 -11.48 6.87 -14.66
C ILE A 160 -11.38 6.90 -16.19
N ASP A 161 -12.52 7.04 -16.87
CA ASP A 161 -12.61 7.06 -18.34
C ASP A 161 -12.53 8.48 -18.92
N TYR A 162 -12.37 9.51 -18.09
CA TYR A 162 -12.24 10.89 -18.56
C TYR A 162 -10.79 11.39 -18.43
N PRO A 163 -10.31 12.17 -19.39
CA PRO A 163 -9.04 12.86 -19.26
C PRO A 163 -9.19 13.96 -18.19
N LEU A 164 -8.49 13.75 -17.07
CA LEU A 164 -8.30 14.68 -15.97
C LEU A 164 -6.78 14.83 -15.80
#